data_AF-A0A945A9J9-F1
#
_entry.id   AF-A0A945A9J9-F1
#
_cell.length_a   1.000
_cell.length_b   1.000
_cell.length_c   1.000
_cell.angle_alpha   90.00
_cell.angle_beta   90.00
_cell.angle_gamma   90.00
#
_symmetry.space_group_name_H-M   'P 1'
#
loop_
_entity.id
_entity.type
_entity.pdbx_description
1 polymer ?
#
loop_
_entity_poly.entity_id
_entity_poly.type
_entity_poly.pdbx_seq_one_letter_code
_entity_poly.pdbx_strand_id
1 'polypeptide(L)'
;MLTKLFKKTSSARGEHPALRRLTKMGAHSADCTMVRTADGRDSRAKVGPVSFYRRDNRLFIRDQALFLVPPLASKVPLSGRGEVLNLQFQHNRMPYNMDCEVVQRVRFSERLLGGLEPREPIGYKVCPLGNVKKEENRGTLRFAHIRGVKGPQVFPHFRFDVFVESVAFNGLAHEIPPLIESFPGDDAIPEVLQGCNDPEEMVAFFQNILRTNPEHLRNVHVSRVSKETRTGATELIDLGYTDVLGLSGDLKHGQVHLRNERVVKPSSKKPELRFAEGDLVVLRFVARGLLQGTDAYYRWRCRVRKCGLETVTLRPVGPIQKQTGLPAVVRDFCVNGVGLQNSPLLESYLMKDEAIPDDPDELLAVLMGKGLVMHFHPRLYFPGDAEIHKPKIPAAFSILGEVSRGRIDTSKDQGRLACLGVSFRHDPVDFNSETLDVTAWEPLRGLRENAHFKEIHRALNGLLAFLENKH
;
A
#
# COMPACT_ATOMS: atom_id res chain seq x y z
N MET A 1 1.30 -25.87 -78.04
CA MET A 1 2.45 -25.40 -77.24
C MET A 1 1.93 -24.61 -76.06
N LEU A 2 2.22 -25.10 -74.85
CA LEU A 2 1.72 -24.62 -73.56
C LEU A 2 2.69 -23.58 -72.97
N THR A 3 2.22 -22.37 -72.70
CA THR A 3 2.87 -21.43 -71.76
C THR A 3 1.80 -20.70 -70.96
N LYS A 4 1.48 -21.23 -69.76
CA LYS A 4 0.87 -20.44 -68.68
C LYS A 4 1.83 -20.46 -67.50
N LEU A 5 2.58 -19.36 -67.38
CA LEU A 5 3.43 -19.04 -66.25
C LEU A 5 2.60 -18.81 -64.99
N PHE A 6 3.06 -19.42 -63.91
CA PHE A 6 2.52 -19.35 -62.55
C PHE A 6 2.48 -17.92 -62.01
N LYS A 7 1.29 -17.44 -61.62
CA LYS A 7 1.14 -16.35 -60.65
C LYS A 7 1.44 -16.92 -59.26
N LYS A 8 2.58 -16.51 -58.68
CA LYS A 8 2.97 -16.81 -57.30
C LYS A 8 2.10 -15.95 -56.37
N THR A 9 1.10 -16.55 -55.74
CA THR A 9 0.31 -15.95 -54.65
C THR A 9 1.23 -15.71 -53.45
N SER A 10 1.51 -14.44 -53.14
CA SER A 10 2.19 -14.04 -51.91
C SER A 10 1.25 -14.26 -50.72
N SER A 11 1.47 -15.31 -49.93
CA SER A 11 0.82 -15.46 -48.63
C SER A 11 1.32 -14.37 -47.69
N ALA A 12 0.52 -13.34 -47.43
CA ALA A 12 0.79 -12.39 -46.36
C ALA A 12 0.68 -13.12 -45.01
N ARG A 13 1.80 -13.60 -44.47
CA ARG A 13 1.86 -14.12 -43.10
C ARG A 13 1.63 -12.93 -42.15
N GLY A 14 0.52 -12.95 -41.43
CA GLY A 14 0.19 -11.95 -40.42
C GLY A 14 1.31 -11.79 -39.38
N GLU A 15 1.48 -10.56 -38.89
CA GLU A 15 2.43 -10.23 -37.83
C GLU A 15 2.15 -11.01 -36.53
N HIS A 16 3.20 -11.50 -35.87
CA HIS A 16 3.15 -12.34 -34.68
C HIS A 16 2.35 -11.63 -33.57
N PRO A 17 1.39 -12.31 -32.90
CA PRO A 17 0.51 -11.67 -31.90
C PRO A 17 1.27 -10.91 -30.81
N ALA A 18 2.43 -11.43 -30.40
CA ALA A 18 3.27 -10.81 -29.38
C ALA A 18 3.84 -9.46 -29.84
N LEU A 19 4.26 -9.34 -31.11
CA LEU A 19 4.82 -8.10 -31.68
C LEU A 19 3.74 -7.03 -31.85
N ARG A 20 2.55 -7.42 -32.29
CA ARG A 20 1.37 -6.54 -32.33
C ARG A 20 1.05 -5.99 -30.95
N ARG A 21 1.08 -6.86 -29.93
CA ARG A 21 0.79 -6.49 -28.54
C ARG A 21 1.87 -5.57 -27.98
N LEU A 22 3.15 -5.88 -28.21
CA LEU A 22 4.29 -5.06 -27.79
C LEU A 22 4.26 -3.67 -28.43
N THR A 23 3.90 -3.58 -29.71
CA THR A 23 3.75 -2.31 -30.44
C THR A 23 2.61 -1.47 -29.87
N LYS A 24 1.44 -2.08 -29.58
CA LYS A 24 0.33 -1.38 -28.91
C LYS A 24 0.69 -0.89 -27.51
N MET A 25 1.52 -1.63 -26.79
CA MET A 25 1.99 -1.26 -25.45
C MET A 25 3.04 -0.15 -25.47
N GLY A 26 3.62 0.16 -26.63
CA GLY A 26 4.61 1.22 -26.78
C GLY A 26 5.94 0.95 -26.09
N ALA A 27 6.27 -0.30 -25.75
CA ALA A 27 7.47 -0.61 -24.98
C ALA A 27 8.76 -0.10 -25.66
N HIS A 28 9.62 0.58 -24.91
CA HIS A 28 10.87 1.17 -25.40
C HIS A 28 12.11 0.36 -25.01
N SER A 29 12.05 -0.31 -23.86
CA SER A 29 13.14 -1.07 -23.28
C SER A 29 12.58 -2.22 -22.43
N ALA A 30 13.46 -3.13 -22.05
CA ALA A 30 13.15 -4.23 -21.15
C ALA A 30 14.39 -4.59 -20.30
N ASP A 31 14.17 -5.12 -19.10
CA ASP A 31 15.19 -5.86 -18.38
C ASP A 31 15.33 -7.25 -18.99
N CYS A 32 16.56 -7.62 -19.36
CA CYS A 32 16.83 -8.87 -20.06
C CYS A 32 17.58 -9.87 -19.16
N THR A 33 17.06 -11.09 -19.13
CA THR A 33 17.71 -12.25 -18.48
C THR A 33 17.86 -13.38 -19.50
N MET A 34 19.04 -13.97 -19.61
CA MET A 34 19.24 -15.17 -20.42
C MET A 34 18.73 -16.38 -19.66
N VAL A 35 17.72 -17.05 -20.21
CA VAL A 35 17.10 -18.25 -19.60
C VAL A 35 17.65 -19.55 -20.17
N ARG A 36 18.24 -19.51 -21.38
CA ARG A 36 18.92 -20.65 -22.00
C ARG A 36 20.08 -20.17 -22.86
N THR A 37 21.22 -20.83 -22.75
CA THR A 37 22.40 -20.59 -23.59
C THR A 37 22.25 -21.27 -24.96
N ALA A 38 23.11 -20.89 -25.92
CA ALA A 38 23.07 -21.40 -27.29
C ALA A 38 23.27 -22.92 -27.41
N ASP A 39 23.92 -23.54 -26.42
CA ASP A 39 24.13 -24.99 -26.31
C ASP A 39 22.96 -25.72 -25.61
N GLY A 40 21.86 -25.02 -25.31
CA GLY A 40 20.65 -25.59 -24.73
C GLY A 40 20.68 -25.74 -23.22
N ARG A 41 21.75 -25.33 -22.53
CA ARG A 41 21.80 -25.34 -21.05
C ARG A 41 20.92 -24.24 -20.47
N ASP A 42 20.17 -24.58 -19.42
CA ASP A 42 19.39 -23.59 -18.68
C ASP A 42 20.33 -22.59 -18.00
N SER A 43 19.95 -21.32 -18.03
CA SER A 43 20.70 -20.21 -17.48
C SER A 43 19.77 -19.25 -16.74
N ARG A 44 20.33 -18.38 -15.90
CA ARG A 44 19.63 -17.24 -15.29
C ARG A 44 20.52 -16.00 -15.26
N ALA A 45 21.41 -15.88 -16.24
CA ALA A 45 22.39 -14.79 -16.29
C ALA A 45 21.70 -13.46 -16.63
N LYS A 46 21.90 -12.44 -15.78
CA LYS A 46 21.37 -11.09 -16.01
C LYS A 46 22.18 -10.40 -17.11
N VAL A 47 21.54 -10.14 -18.25
CA VAL A 47 22.13 -9.37 -19.36
C VAL A 47 22.04 -7.86 -19.06
N GLY A 48 20.98 -7.44 -18.35
CA GLY A 48 20.74 -6.05 -17.97
C GLY A 48 19.68 -5.35 -18.83
N PRO A 49 19.53 -4.02 -18.72
CA PRO A 49 18.51 -3.27 -19.44
C PRO A 49 18.85 -3.18 -20.93
N VAL A 50 17.97 -3.69 -21.80
CA VAL A 50 18.10 -3.64 -23.26
C VAL A 50 17.16 -2.56 -23.82
N SER A 51 17.60 -1.89 -24.88
CA SER A 51 16.77 -0.94 -25.63
C SER A 51 16.26 -1.58 -26.91
N PHE A 52 14.99 -1.33 -27.26
CA PHE A 52 14.43 -1.79 -28.53
C PHE A 52 14.71 -0.77 -29.64
N TYR A 53 15.11 -1.25 -30.81
CA TYR A 53 15.23 -0.38 -31.99
C TYR A 53 13.84 0.07 -32.44
N ARG A 54 13.76 1.35 -32.78
CA ARG A 54 12.55 2.04 -33.21
C ARG A 54 12.84 2.86 -34.46
N ARG A 55 11.82 3.05 -35.29
CA ARG A 55 11.81 3.97 -36.43
C ARG A 55 10.52 4.76 -36.40
N ASP A 56 10.60 6.08 -36.54
CA ASP A 56 9.45 6.98 -36.47
C ASP A 56 8.62 6.76 -35.18
N ASN A 57 9.33 6.59 -34.06
CA ASN A 57 8.78 6.27 -32.75
C ASN A 57 7.92 5.00 -32.68
N ARG A 58 8.11 4.03 -33.58
CA ARG A 58 7.46 2.71 -33.56
C ARG A 58 8.52 1.60 -33.50
N LEU A 59 8.19 0.46 -32.89
CA LEU A 59 9.09 -0.69 -32.85
C LEU A 59 9.53 -1.08 -34.26
N PHE A 60 10.85 -1.20 -34.44
CA PHE A 60 11.41 -1.65 -35.70
C PHE A 60 11.27 -3.16 -35.80
N ILE A 61 10.34 -3.61 -36.63
CA ILE A 61 10.00 -5.02 -36.83
C ILE A 61 10.30 -5.40 -38.27
N ARG A 62 11.04 -6.50 -38.47
CA ARG A 62 11.27 -7.13 -39.78
C ARG A 62 11.29 -8.64 -39.64
N ASP A 63 10.69 -9.33 -40.61
CA ASP A 63 10.64 -10.80 -40.66
C ASP A 63 10.12 -11.45 -39.38
N GLN A 64 9.06 -10.90 -38.79
CA GLN A 64 8.49 -11.40 -37.52
C GLN A 64 9.46 -11.37 -36.33
N ALA A 65 10.48 -10.51 -36.41
CA ALA A 65 11.47 -10.30 -35.36
C ALA A 65 11.50 -8.83 -34.94
N LEU A 66 11.87 -8.61 -33.69
CA LEU A 66 12.25 -7.29 -33.17
C LEU A 66 13.77 -7.22 -33.03
N PHE A 67 14.28 -6.01 -32.94
CA PHE A 67 15.72 -5.76 -32.78
C PHE A 67 15.96 -5.06 -31.46
N LEU A 68 17.00 -5.48 -30.74
CA LEU A 68 17.39 -4.89 -29.46
C LEU A 68 18.89 -4.68 -29.38
N VAL A 69 19.30 -3.79 -28.48
CA VAL A 69 20.71 -3.57 -28.13
C VAL A 69 20.88 -3.65 -26.61
N PRO A 70 21.78 -4.53 -26.12
CA PRO A 70 22.20 -4.53 -24.72
C PRO A 70 23.14 -3.35 -24.43
N PRO A 71 23.29 -2.96 -23.16
CA PRO A 71 24.18 -1.87 -22.79
C PRO A 71 25.64 -2.29 -23.04
N LEU A 72 26.47 -1.35 -23.50
CA LEU A 72 27.89 -1.59 -23.84
C LEU A 72 28.68 -2.26 -22.70
N ALA A 73 28.28 -2.05 -21.44
CA ALA A 73 28.90 -2.62 -20.24
C ALA A 73 28.31 -3.97 -19.79
N SER A 74 27.53 -4.67 -20.63
CA SER A 74 26.96 -5.96 -20.25
C SER A 74 28.06 -7.00 -20.04
N LYS A 75 28.10 -7.58 -18.83
CA LYS A 75 29.07 -8.64 -18.44
C LYS A 75 28.76 -10.00 -19.07
N VAL A 76 27.60 -10.14 -19.72
CA VAL A 76 27.14 -11.40 -20.31
C VAL A 76 27.14 -11.25 -21.83
N PRO A 77 28.16 -11.77 -22.54
CA PRO A 77 28.20 -11.70 -23.99
C PRO A 77 27.14 -12.62 -24.59
N LEU A 78 26.26 -12.08 -25.44
CA LEU A 78 25.40 -12.86 -26.30
C LEU A 78 26.24 -13.37 -27.49
N SER A 79 26.35 -14.68 -27.63
CA SER A 79 27.05 -15.39 -28.72
C SER A 79 26.41 -15.15 -30.08
N GLY A 80 25.12 -14.79 -30.09
CA GLY A 80 24.45 -14.19 -31.24
C GLY A 80 23.58 -15.14 -32.03
N ARG A 81 23.32 -16.37 -31.56
CA ARG A 81 22.29 -17.28 -32.10
C ARG A 81 21.97 -18.41 -31.10
N GLY A 82 20.69 -18.71 -30.94
CA GLY A 82 20.17 -19.87 -30.21
C GLY A 82 19.94 -19.64 -28.72
N GLU A 83 20.37 -18.50 -28.16
CA GLU A 83 20.05 -18.14 -26.78
C GLU A 83 18.58 -17.77 -26.63
N VAL A 84 17.99 -18.14 -25.50
CA VAL A 84 16.64 -17.70 -25.13
C VAL A 84 16.74 -16.62 -24.06
N LEU A 85 16.10 -15.49 -24.33
CA LEU A 85 16.05 -14.30 -23.50
C LEU A 85 14.64 -14.11 -22.95
N ASN A 86 14.52 -13.88 -21.65
CA ASN A 86 13.32 -13.35 -21.03
C ASN A 86 13.42 -11.83 -20.97
N LEU A 87 12.49 -11.15 -21.64
CA LEU A 87 12.39 -9.69 -21.68
C LEU A 87 11.27 -9.25 -20.72
N GLN A 88 11.63 -8.52 -19.66
CA GLN A 88 10.68 -7.97 -18.68
C GLN A 88 10.52 -6.47 -18.88
N PHE A 89 9.29 -5.99 -19.02
CA PHE A 89 9.02 -4.56 -19.25
C PHE A 89 7.71 -4.15 -18.57
N GLN A 90 7.51 -2.84 -18.43
CA GLN A 90 6.30 -2.30 -17.82
C GLN A 90 5.41 -1.63 -18.87
N HIS A 91 4.11 -1.84 -18.75
CA HIS A 91 3.10 -1.10 -19.50
C HIS A 91 1.95 -0.72 -18.56
N ASN A 92 1.59 0.57 -18.52
CA ASN A 92 0.61 1.12 -17.56
C ASN A 92 0.88 0.66 -16.12
N ARG A 93 2.16 0.69 -15.72
CA ARG A 93 2.64 0.31 -14.37
C ARG A 93 2.42 -1.17 -14.00
N MET A 94 2.06 -2.02 -14.96
CA MET A 94 1.97 -3.47 -14.78
C MET A 94 3.18 -4.16 -15.42
N PRO A 95 3.83 -5.13 -14.74
CA PRO A 95 4.93 -5.88 -15.32
C PRO A 95 4.42 -6.92 -16.31
N TYR A 96 5.11 -7.00 -17.45
CA TYR A 96 4.90 -7.98 -18.51
C TYR A 96 6.23 -8.65 -18.82
N ASN A 97 6.16 -9.89 -19.28
CA ASN A 97 7.32 -10.61 -19.77
C ASN A 97 7.03 -11.33 -21.09
N MET A 98 8.09 -11.62 -21.82
CA MET A 98 8.05 -12.39 -23.07
C MET A 98 9.39 -13.08 -23.29
N ASP A 99 9.34 -14.35 -23.67
CA ASP A 99 10.52 -15.11 -24.07
C ASP A 99 10.78 -14.94 -25.57
N CYS A 100 12.04 -14.69 -25.91
CA CYS A 100 12.52 -14.51 -27.29
C CYS A 100 13.78 -15.35 -27.52
N GLU A 101 13.92 -15.88 -28.73
CA GLU A 101 15.15 -16.51 -29.18
C GLU A 101 16.01 -15.51 -29.96
N VAL A 102 17.32 -15.49 -29.68
CA VAL A 102 18.30 -14.74 -30.46
C VAL A 102 18.53 -15.46 -31.77
N VAL A 103 18.18 -14.80 -32.88
CA VAL A 103 18.34 -15.38 -34.22
C VAL A 103 19.71 -15.08 -34.80
N GLN A 104 20.14 -13.83 -34.66
CA GLN A 104 21.40 -13.36 -35.21
C GLN A 104 21.84 -12.05 -34.55
N ARG A 105 23.17 -11.86 -34.46
CA ARG A 105 23.78 -10.53 -34.27
C ARG A 105 23.76 -9.78 -35.60
N VAL A 106 23.31 -8.52 -35.58
CA VAL A 106 23.10 -7.70 -36.76
C VAL A 106 23.97 -6.45 -36.70
N ARG A 107 24.67 -6.14 -37.79
CA ARG A 107 25.31 -4.85 -38.02
C ARG A 107 24.46 -4.05 -38.99
N PHE A 108 24.00 -2.89 -38.56
CA PHE A 108 23.16 -2.03 -39.39
C PHE A 108 24.03 -1.14 -40.30
N SER A 109 23.60 -0.94 -41.54
CA SER A 109 24.21 0.02 -42.46
C SER A 109 23.95 1.46 -41.97
N GLU A 110 24.89 2.38 -42.21
CA GLU A 110 24.75 3.81 -41.84
C GLU A 110 23.44 4.44 -42.33
N ARG A 111 23.04 4.13 -43.57
CA ARG A 111 21.77 4.59 -44.15
C ARG A 111 20.53 4.17 -43.34
N LEU A 112 20.55 2.97 -42.77
CA LEU A 112 19.45 2.45 -41.96
C LEU A 112 19.50 3.03 -40.54
N LEU A 113 20.70 3.17 -39.97
CA LEU A 113 20.92 3.76 -38.65
C LEU A 113 20.43 5.20 -38.54
N GLY A 114 20.53 5.99 -39.62
CA GLY A 114 20.05 7.37 -39.64
C GLY A 114 18.56 7.52 -39.30
N GLY A 115 17.76 6.46 -39.49
CA GLY A 115 16.33 6.43 -39.15
C GLY A 115 15.98 5.49 -37.98
N LEU A 116 16.98 5.04 -37.21
CA LEU A 116 16.77 4.15 -36.06
C LEU A 116 17.14 4.83 -34.74
N GLU A 117 16.39 4.49 -33.69
CA GLU A 117 16.69 4.82 -32.30
C GLU A 117 16.65 3.54 -31.46
N PRO A 118 17.70 3.22 -30.68
CA PRO A 118 18.95 3.96 -30.52
C PRO A 118 19.86 3.87 -31.77
N ARG A 119 20.80 4.81 -31.93
CA ARG A 119 21.74 4.87 -33.07
C ARG A 119 22.98 3.99 -32.86
N GLU A 120 22.75 2.78 -32.38
CA GLU A 120 23.82 1.81 -32.12
C GLU A 120 24.07 0.96 -33.38
N PRO A 121 25.33 0.81 -33.85
CA PRO A 121 25.61 0.13 -35.12
C PRO A 121 25.43 -1.39 -35.07
N ILE A 122 25.40 -1.96 -33.86
CA ILE A 122 25.30 -3.40 -33.61
C ILE A 122 24.11 -3.67 -32.70
N GLY A 123 23.28 -4.63 -33.10
CA GLY A 123 22.16 -5.12 -32.31
C GLY A 123 21.95 -6.61 -32.46
N TYR A 124 20.88 -7.12 -31.88
CA TYR A 124 20.47 -8.51 -31.94
C TYR A 124 19.05 -8.60 -32.50
N LYS A 125 18.86 -9.45 -33.50
CA LYS A 125 17.55 -9.82 -34.02
C LYS A 125 17.00 -10.94 -33.15
N VAL A 126 15.84 -10.72 -32.54
CA VAL A 126 15.20 -11.70 -31.65
C VAL A 126 13.77 -12.00 -32.10
N CYS A 127 13.39 -13.27 -32.02
CA CYS A 127 12.06 -13.75 -32.40
C CYS A 127 11.28 -14.17 -31.14
N PRO A 128 10.03 -13.70 -30.96
CA PRO A 128 9.20 -14.17 -29.86
C PRO A 128 8.94 -15.68 -29.93
N LEU A 129 9.10 -16.37 -28.81
CA LEU A 129 8.75 -17.79 -28.67
C LEU A 129 7.32 -18.01 -28.17
N GLY A 130 6.69 -16.96 -27.64
CA GLY A 130 5.34 -16.99 -27.12
C GLY A 130 4.68 -15.62 -27.16
N ASN A 131 3.48 -15.52 -26.58
CA ASN A 131 2.79 -14.24 -26.44
C ASN A 131 3.35 -13.42 -25.27
N VAL A 132 3.13 -12.10 -25.27
CA VAL A 132 3.40 -11.25 -24.11
C VAL A 132 2.51 -11.70 -22.96
N LYS A 133 3.11 -12.10 -21.85
CA LYS A 133 2.41 -12.51 -20.63
C LYS A 133 2.46 -11.38 -19.62
N LYS A 134 1.36 -11.16 -18.91
CA LYS A 134 1.37 -10.30 -17.74
C LYS A 134 2.09 -11.08 -16.63
N GLU A 135 3.17 -10.53 -16.09
CA GLU A 135 3.95 -11.19 -15.04
C GLU A 135 3.24 -11.09 -13.68
N GLU A 136 2.14 -10.33 -13.62
CA GLU A 136 1.32 -10.15 -12.43
C GLU A 136 -0.11 -10.69 -12.64
N ASN A 137 -0.40 -11.85 -12.05
CA ASN A 137 -1.74 -12.46 -12.02
C ASN A 137 -2.75 -11.68 -11.14
N ARG A 138 -2.36 -10.51 -10.60
CA ARG A 138 -3.19 -9.75 -9.66
C ARG A 138 -4.21 -8.88 -10.39
N GLY A 139 -5.44 -8.87 -9.88
CA GLY A 139 -6.54 -8.03 -10.37
C GLY A 139 -6.43 -6.55 -9.99
N THR A 140 -5.60 -6.21 -9.00
CA THR A 140 -5.44 -4.83 -8.49
C THR A 140 -3.97 -4.42 -8.38
N LEU A 141 -3.70 -3.13 -8.62
CA LEU A 141 -2.39 -2.50 -8.47
C LEU A 141 -1.91 -2.60 -7.02
N ARG A 142 -0.60 -2.75 -6.79
CA ARG A 142 0.00 -2.62 -5.45
C ARG A 142 0.82 -1.34 -5.39
N PHE A 143 0.56 -0.54 -4.36
CA PHE A 143 1.33 0.66 -4.07
C PHE A 143 2.51 0.31 -3.19
N ALA A 144 3.70 0.76 -3.58
CA ALA A 144 4.91 0.61 -2.81
C ALA A 144 4.96 1.68 -1.72
N HIS A 145 5.09 1.24 -0.48
CA HIS A 145 5.05 2.10 0.70
C HIS A 145 6.46 2.49 1.17
N ILE A 146 7.43 1.61 0.95
CA ILE A 146 8.85 1.88 1.16
C ILE A 146 9.62 1.90 -0.17
N ARG A 147 10.73 2.64 -0.19
CA ARG A 147 11.63 2.73 -1.35
C ARG A 147 12.22 1.35 -1.69
N GLY A 148 12.45 1.10 -2.98
CA GLY A 148 13.04 -0.15 -3.47
C GLY A 148 12.04 -1.31 -3.64
N VAL A 149 10.77 -1.10 -3.31
CA VAL A 149 9.69 -2.06 -3.61
C VAL A 149 9.10 -1.77 -4.98
N LYS A 150 8.83 -2.84 -5.76
CA LYS A 150 8.18 -2.72 -7.07
C LYS A 150 6.76 -2.18 -6.91
N GLY A 151 6.39 -1.22 -7.76
CA GLY A 151 5.06 -0.59 -7.77
C GLY A 151 5.15 0.93 -7.70
N PRO A 152 4.03 1.64 -7.92
CA PRO A 152 4.00 3.09 -7.81
C PRO A 152 4.30 3.51 -6.37
N GLN A 153 5.22 4.47 -6.23
CA GLN A 153 5.61 5.02 -4.94
C GLN A 153 4.56 6.04 -4.49
N VAL A 154 4.18 5.99 -3.21
CA VAL A 154 3.16 6.90 -2.64
C VAL A 154 3.76 7.94 -1.67
N PHE A 155 5.02 7.77 -1.31
CA PHE A 155 5.78 8.74 -0.54
C PHE A 155 6.10 9.99 -1.39
N PRO A 156 6.05 11.22 -0.83
CA PRO A 156 5.80 11.57 0.58
C PRO A 156 4.32 11.74 0.94
N HIS A 157 3.40 11.62 -0.03
CA HIS A 157 2.01 12.03 0.15
C HIS A 157 1.21 11.13 1.09
N PHE A 158 1.54 9.85 1.12
CA PHE A 158 0.77 8.87 1.87
C PHE A 158 1.68 7.86 2.56
N ARG A 159 1.44 7.63 3.85
CA ARG A 159 2.08 6.60 4.67
C ARG A 159 1.05 6.04 5.66
N PHE A 160 1.33 4.85 6.18
CA PHE A 160 0.67 4.23 7.31
C PHE A 160 1.71 4.00 8.39
N ASP A 161 1.34 4.28 9.62
CA ASP A 161 1.86 3.49 10.72
C ASP A 161 0.84 2.41 11.06
N VAL A 162 1.33 1.20 11.30
CA VAL A 162 0.48 0.03 11.56
C VAL A 162 0.93 -0.63 12.83
N PHE A 163 -0.02 -0.93 13.70
CA PHE A 163 0.19 -1.73 14.89
C PHE A 163 -0.57 -3.04 14.71
N VAL A 164 0.09 -4.15 15.02
CA VAL A 164 -0.42 -5.50 14.76
C VAL A 164 -0.65 -6.22 16.08
N GLU A 165 -1.82 -6.82 16.22
CA GLU A 165 -2.15 -7.72 17.31
C GLU A 165 -2.48 -9.11 16.77
N SER A 166 -1.99 -10.15 17.46
CA SER A 166 -2.26 -11.54 17.11
C SER A 166 -3.70 -11.90 17.43
N VAL A 167 -4.25 -12.82 16.64
CA VAL A 167 -5.63 -13.26 16.79
C VAL A 167 -5.69 -14.77 16.85
N ALA A 168 -6.34 -15.27 17.90
CA ALA A 168 -6.83 -16.64 17.96
C ALA A 168 -8.27 -16.67 17.41
N PHE A 169 -8.46 -17.36 16.27
CA PHE A 169 -9.79 -17.61 15.72
C PHE A 169 -10.49 -18.69 16.56
N ASN A 170 -11.47 -18.30 17.36
CA ASN A 170 -12.26 -19.22 18.20
C ASN A 170 -13.56 -19.70 17.50
N GLY A 171 -13.60 -19.71 16.17
CA GLY A 171 -14.78 -20.01 15.36
C GLY A 171 -14.94 -19.04 14.19
N LEU A 172 -16.17 -18.92 13.66
CA LEU A 172 -16.49 -17.94 12.63
C LEU A 172 -16.52 -16.53 13.25
N ALA A 173 -15.66 -15.62 12.78
CA ALA A 173 -15.45 -14.29 13.39
C ALA A 173 -16.69 -13.36 13.41
N HIS A 174 -17.76 -13.73 12.69
CA HIS A 174 -19.06 -13.03 12.68
C HIS A 174 -20.07 -13.60 13.69
N GLU A 175 -19.80 -14.77 14.27
CA GLU A 175 -20.62 -15.43 15.29
C GLU A 175 -19.96 -15.33 16.67
N ILE A 176 -18.63 -15.47 16.72
CA ILE A 176 -17.82 -15.37 17.93
C ILE A 176 -16.71 -14.33 17.67
N PRO A 177 -16.65 -13.24 18.45
CA PRO A 177 -15.60 -12.25 18.30
C PRO A 177 -14.22 -12.92 18.43
N PRO A 178 -13.28 -12.65 17.51
CA PRO A 178 -11.93 -13.18 17.60
C PRO A 178 -11.28 -12.73 18.90
N LEU A 179 -10.55 -13.64 19.55
CA LEU A 179 -9.77 -13.28 20.73
C LEU A 179 -8.51 -12.56 20.26
N ILE A 180 -8.46 -11.25 20.51
CA ILE A 180 -7.28 -10.43 20.26
C ILE A 180 -6.32 -10.63 21.41
N GLU A 181 -5.10 -11.07 21.10
CA GLU A 181 -4.05 -11.26 22.09
C GLU A 181 -3.14 -10.05 22.06
N SER A 182 -3.25 -9.24 23.10
CA SER A 182 -2.47 -8.02 23.25
C SER A 182 -0.98 -8.30 23.18
N PHE A 183 -0.24 -7.36 22.59
CA PHE A 183 1.22 -7.43 22.58
C PHE A 183 1.78 -7.32 24.01
N PRO A 184 2.64 -8.26 24.45
CA PRO A 184 3.09 -8.31 25.84
C PRO A 184 3.92 -7.07 26.20
N GLY A 185 3.68 -6.53 27.39
CA GLY A 185 4.43 -5.38 27.92
C GLY A 185 4.04 -4.02 27.33
N ASP A 186 2.92 -3.91 26.62
CA ASP A 186 2.41 -2.65 26.08
C ASP A 186 1.05 -2.29 26.71
N ASP A 187 1.11 -1.38 27.69
CA ASP A 187 -0.09 -0.95 28.41
C ASP A 187 -0.91 0.05 27.59
N ALA A 188 -2.22 -0.19 27.55
CA ALA A 188 -3.17 0.71 26.89
C ALA A 188 -3.30 2.06 27.63
N ILE A 189 -3.05 2.11 28.94
CA ILE A 189 -3.06 3.37 29.71
C ILE A 189 -1.61 3.85 29.87
N PRO A 190 -1.29 5.10 29.46
CA PRO A 190 0.06 5.64 29.63
C PRO A 190 0.50 5.57 31.10
N GLU A 191 1.75 5.21 31.37
CA GLU A 191 2.30 5.07 32.73
C GLU A 191 1.99 6.27 33.63
N VAL A 192 2.12 7.49 33.08
CA VAL A 192 1.85 8.76 33.79
C VAL A 192 0.38 8.91 34.22
N LEU A 193 -0.54 8.17 33.60
CA LEU A 193 -1.97 8.22 33.87
C LEU A 193 -2.51 6.92 34.51
N GLN A 194 -1.65 5.96 34.84
CA GLN A 194 -2.09 4.74 35.52
C GLN A 194 -2.68 5.08 36.89
N GLY A 195 -3.94 4.69 37.12
CA GLY A 195 -4.68 5.04 38.34
C GLY A 195 -5.13 6.50 38.46
N CYS A 196 -4.85 7.35 37.46
CA CYS A 196 -5.30 8.73 37.43
C CYS A 196 -6.80 8.82 37.15
N ASN A 197 -7.54 9.47 38.05
CA ASN A 197 -8.97 9.76 37.88
C ASN A 197 -9.26 11.27 37.82
N ASP A 198 -8.23 12.12 37.91
CA ASP A 198 -8.38 13.57 37.89
C ASP A 198 -8.47 14.10 36.44
N PRO A 199 -9.62 14.70 36.04
CA PRO A 199 -9.76 15.30 34.72
C PRO A 199 -8.72 16.40 34.43
N GLU A 200 -8.23 17.12 35.43
CA GLU A 200 -7.25 18.20 35.23
C GLU A 200 -5.89 17.64 34.78
N GLU A 201 -5.40 16.60 35.44
CA GLU A 201 -4.17 15.91 35.06
C GLU A 201 -4.25 15.31 33.66
N MET A 202 -5.38 14.67 33.31
CA MET A 202 -5.57 14.12 31.96
C MET A 202 -5.57 15.21 30.89
N VAL A 203 -6.23 16.35 31.15
CA VAL A 203 -6.23 17.50 30.23
C VAL A 203 -4.83 18.08 30.11
N ALA A 204 -4.08 18.19 31.21
CA ALA A 204 -2.71 18.67 31.19
C ALA A 204 -1.81 17.76 30.36
N PHE A 205 -1.91 16.43 30.52
CA PHE A 205 -1.19 15.45 29.71
C PHE A 205 -1.51 15.61 28.22
N PHE A 206 -2.80 15.68 27.87
CA PHE A 206 -3.26 15.90 26.50
C PHE A 206 -2.71 17.21 25.89
N GLN A 207 -2.84 18.33 26.60
CA GLN A 207 -2.34 19.62 26.13
C GLN A 207 -0.82 19.63 25.98
N ASN A 208 -0.08 19.00 26.89
CA ASN A 208 1.38 18.93 26.84
C ASN A 208 1.87 18.13 25.61
N ILE A 209 1.19 17.03 25.27
CA ILE A 209 1.47 16.30 24.02
C ILE A 209 1.30 17.23 22.81
N LEU A 210 0.18 17.94 22.72
CA LEU A 210 -0.08 18.80 21.57
C LEU A 210 0.85 20.02 21.52
N ARG A 211 1.25 20.57 22.67
CA ARG A 211 2.21 21.70 22.73
C ARG A 211 3.58 21.31 22.19
N THR A 212 4.06 20.12 22.55
CA THR A 212 5.38 19.62 22.12
C THR A 212 5.40 19.20 20.65
N ASN A 213 4.23 18.91 20.06
CA ASN A 213 4.11 18.63 18.64
C ASN A 213 4.40 19.86 17.74
N PRO A 214 4.92 19.62 16.52
CA PRO A 214 4.92 20.61 15.44
C PRO A 214 3.50 21.10 15.12
N GLU A 215 3.39 22.32 14.60
CA GLU A 215 2.11 23.01 14.39
C GLU A 215 1.07 22.18 13.61
N HIS A 216 1.49 21.50 12.54
CA HIS A 216 0.62 20.64 11.72
C HIS A 216 0.11 19.35 12.44
N LEU A 217 0.61 19.04 13.64
CA LEU A 217 0.20 17.91 14.49
C LEU A 217 -0.45 18.38 15.80
N ARG A 218 -0.77 19.68 15.94
CA ARG A 218 -1.48 20.22 17.12
C ARG A 218 -3.01 20.06 17.04
N ASN A 219 -3.49 19.57 15.91
CA ASN A 219 -4.90 19.33 15.65
C ASN A 219 -5.31 17.94 16.14
N VAL A 220 -6.58 17.80 16.49
CA VAL A 220 -7.16 16.51 16.86
C VAL A 220 -8.18 16.06 15.85
N HIS A 221 -8.19 14.77 15.60
CA HIS A 221 -9.24 14.16 14.80
C HIS A 221 -10.41 13.78 15.71
N VAL A 222 -11.63 14.12 15.31
CA VAL A 222 -12.82 13.91 16.12
C VAL A 222 -13.74 12.90 15.43
N SER A 223 -14.22 11.93 16.19
CA SER A 223 -15.30 11.04 15.76
C SER A 223 -16.44 11.10 16.77
N ARG A 224 -17.69 11.08 16.32
CA ARG A 224 -18.86 10.97 17.20
C ARG A 224 -19.28 9.52 17.33
N VAL A 225 -19.53 9.08 18.55
CA VAL A 225 -20.11 7.76 18.85
C VAL A 225 -21.61 7.85 18.63
N SER A 226 -22.15 7.03 17.74
CA SER A 226 -23.57 6.96 17.41
C SER A 226 -24.07 5.53 17.53
N LYS A 227 -25.29 5.33 18.03
CA LYS A 227 -25.95 4.03 17.96
C LYS A 227 -26.87 3.99 16.74
N GLU A 228 -26.64 3.04 15.84
CA GLU A 228 -27.52 2.82 14.69
C GLU A 228 -28.87 2.31 15.19
N THR A 229 -29.96 3.00 14.85
CA THR A 229 -31.29 2.72 15.39
C THR A 229 -31.85 1.37 14.97
N ARG A 230 -31.39 0.82 13.83
CA ARG A 230 -31.91 -0.43 13.25
C ARG A 230 -31.23 -1.68 13.81
N THR A 231 -29.90 -1.64 13.91
CA THR A 231 -29.10 -2.79 14.34
C THR A 231 -28.73 -2.73 15.82
N GLY A 232 -28.81 -1.54 16.43
CA GLY A 232 -28.27 -1.28 17.76
C GLY A 232 -26.74 -1.15 17.79
N ALA A 233 -26.07 -1.32 16.65
CA ALA A 233 -24.62 -1.26 16.56
C ALA A 233 -24.11 0.15 16.89
N THR A 234 -23.00 0.21 17.60
CA THR A 234 -22.29 1.45 17.88
C THR A 234 -21.34 1.72 16.74
N GLU A 235 -21.50 2.88 16.08
CA GLU A 235 -20.66 3.33 14.99
C GLU A 235 -19.86 4.58 15.38
N LEU A 236 -18.72 4.76 14.74
CA LEU A 236 -17.91 5.97 14.84
C LEU A 236 -18.08 6.82 13.58
N ILE A 237 -18.85 7.90 13.70
CA ILE A 237 -19.05 8.86 12.62
C ILE A 237 -17.83 9.78 12.55
N ASP A 238 -17.14 9.77 11.41
CA ASP A 238 -15.99 10.64 11.17
C ASP A 238 -16.41 12.11 11.03
N LEU A 239 -15.85 12.98 11.87
CA LEU A 239 -16.06 14.43 11.82
C LEU A 239 -14.80 15.19 11.37
N GLY A 240 -13.69 14.50 11.07
CA GLY A 240 -12.44 15.11 10.62
C GLY A 240 -11.63 15.82 11.71
N TYR A 241 -10.65 16.60 11.28
CA TYR A 241 -9.74 17.33 12.17
C TYR A 241 -10.36 18.64 12.67
N THR A 242 -9.93 19.09 13.85
CA THR A 242 -10.21 20.42 14.38
C THR A 242 -9.07 20.90 15.28
N ASP A 243 -8.96 22.21 15.44
CA ASP A 243 -7.95 22.85 16.27
C ASP A 243 -8.34 22.76 17.75
N VAL A 244 -7.34 22.49 18.59
CA VAL A 244 -7.47 22.62 20.05
C VAL A 244 -7.17 24.05 20.45
N LEU A 245 -8.12 24.68 21.14
CA LEU A 245 -7.97 26.04 21.63
C LEU A 245 -7.25 26.05 22.97
N GLY A 246 -6.57 27.15 23.27
CA GLY A 246 -5.96 27.35 24.58
C GLY A 246 -4.63 26.60 24.80
N LEU A 247 -4.02 26.03 23.75
CA LEU A 247 -2.70 25.38 23.86
C LEU A 247 -1.60 26.36 24.30
N SER A 248 -1.75 27.66 24.06
CA SER A 248 -0.77 28.70 24.41
C SER A 248 -0.99 29.35 25.79
N GLY A 249 -2.00 28.95 26.56
CA GLY A 249 -2.29 29.51 27.88
C GLY A 249 -2.46 28.45 28.98
N ASP A 250 -2.43 28.91 30.24
CA ASP A 250 -2.63 28.11 31.45
C ASP A 250 -4.11 27.86 31.76
N LEU A 251 -4.87 27.35 30.79
CA LEU A 251 -6.28 27.00 31.00
C LEU A 251 -6.38 25.66 31.75
N LYS A 252 -6.26 25.73 33.08
CA LYS A 252 -6.46 24.62 34.03
C LYS A 252 -7.95 24.51 34.40
N HIS A 253 -8.76 23.93 33.51
CA HIS A 253 -10.21 23.82 33.77
C HIS A 253 -10.77 22.39 33.67
N GLY A 254 -9.93 21.35 33.63
CA GLY A 254 -10.41 19.95 33.51
C GLY A 254 -11.30 19.72 32.28
N GLN A 255 -11.17 20.60 31.28
CA GLN A 255 -11.99 20.66 30.07
C GLN A 255 -11.11 20.83 28.84
N VAL A 256 -11.60 20.32 27.72
CA VAL A 256 -10.98 20.49 26.41
C VAL A 256 -11.85 21.43 25.59
N HIS A 257 -11.23 22.40 24.93
CA HIS A 257 -11.91 23.35 24.05
C HIS A 257 -11.45 23.12 22.61
N LEU A 258 -12.40 22.87 21.72
CA LEU A 258 -12.15 22.66 20.30
C LEU A 258 -12.78 23.79 19.49
N ARG A 259 -12.18 24.14 18.35
CA ARG A 259 -12.83 25.02 17.37
C ARG A 259 -14.05 24.32 16.78
N ASN A 260 -15.18 25.02 16.72
CA ASN A 260 -16.37 24.56 16.03
C ASN A 260 -16.35 25.06 14.58
N GLU A 261 -15.90 24.23 13.65
CA GLU A 261 -15.96 24.62 12.24
C GLU A 261 -17.38 24.48 11.70
N ARG A 262 -17.86 25.51 11.00
CA ARG A 262 -19.18 25.50 10.36
C ARG A 262 -19.15 24.54 9.17
N VAL A 263 -19.96 23.49 9.20
CA VAL A 263 -20.24 22.70 8.00
C VAL A 263 -21.23 23.48 7.14
N VAL A 264 -20.71 24.30 6.21
CA VAL A 264 -21.54 24.96 5.21
C VAL A 264 -21.84 23.95 4.10
N LYS A 265 -22.94 23.20 4.20
CA LYS A 265 -23.47 22.45 3.06
C LYS A 265 -24.12 23.45 2.08
N PRO A 266 -23.79 23.43 0.77
CA PRO A 266 -24.39 24.34 -0.21
C PRO A 266 -25.91 24.17 -0.42
N SER A 267 -26.54 23.13 0.15
CA SER A 267 -27.91 22.73 -0.21
C SER A 267 -28.89 22.54 0.96
N SER A 268 -28.51 22.75 2.22
CA SER A 268 -29.44 22.60 3.37
C SER A 268 -29.78 23.94 4.02
N LYS A 269 -31.08 24.28 4.09
CA LYS A 269 -31.61 25.49 4.75
C LYS A 269 -31.37 25.53 6.27
N LYS A 270 -30.84 24.46 6.87
CA LYS A 270 -30.35 24.42 8.25
C LYS A 270 -28.97 23.76 8.27
N PRO A 271 -27.97 24.35 8.93
CA PRO A 271 -26.71 23.66 9.20
C PRO A 271 -27.00 22.53 10.20
N GLU A 272 -26.71 21.28 9.81
CA GLU A 272 -26.65 20.19 10.80
C GLU A 272 -25.53 20.53 11.78
N LEU A 273 -25.86 20.59 13.07
CA LEU A 273 -24.86 20.82 14.11
C LEU A 273 -23.87 19.66 14.10
N ARG A 274 -22.58 19.97 13.96
CA ARG A 274 -21.47 19.01 14.03
C ARG A 274 -21.46 18.22 15.35
N PHE A 275 -22.00 18.82 16.41
CA PHE A 275 -22.11 18.27 17.76
C PHE A 275 -23.43 18.69 18.42
N ALA A 276 -24.03 17.79 19.19
CA ALA A 276 -25.09 18.11 20.15
C ALA A 276 -24.56 18.02 21.60
N GLU A 277 -25.18 18.75 22.52
CA GLU A 277 -24.84 18.61 23.95
C GLU A 277 -25.19 17.20 24.44
N GLY A 278 -24.26 16.59 25.18
CA GLY A 278 -24.38 15.20 25.63
C GLY A 278 -23.76 14.17 24.69
N ASP A 279 -23.42 14.53 23.44
CA ASP A 279 -22.77 13.62 22.49
C ASP A 279 -21.47 13.06 23.09
N LEU A 280 -21.26 11.76 22.91
CA LEU A 280 -19.98 11.11 23.21
C LEU A 280 -19.10 11.21 21.95
N VAL A 281 -17.90 11.76 22.13
CA VAL A 281 -16.92 11.96 21.07
C VAL A 281 -15.60 11.31 21.43
N VAL A 282 -14.85 10.94 20.40
CA VAL A 282 -13.52 10.34 20.50
C VAL A 282 -12.53 11.30 19.88
N LEU A 283 -11.60 11.79 20.69
CA LEU A 283 -10.47 12.59 20.24
C LEU A 283 -9.31 11.65 19.92
N ARG A 284 -8.79 11.72 18.71
CA ARG A 284 -7.56 11.03 18.31
C ARG A 284 -6.46 12.04 18.07
N PHE A 285 -5.31 11.77 18.66
CA PHE A 285 -4.15 12.65 18.61
C PHE A 285 -2.87 11.84 18.68
N VAL A 286 -1.77 12.48 18.30
CA VAL A 286 -0.46 11.85 18.15
C VAL A 286 0.50 12.54 19.11
N ALA A 287 1.40 11.81 19.76
CA ALA A 287 2.60 12.39 20.35
C ALA A 287 3.79 12.05 19.46
N ARG A 288 4.51 13.07 19.01
CA ARG A 288 5.69 12.88 18.18
C ARG A 288 6.86 12.35 19.00
N GLY A 289 7.47 11.25 18.56
CA GLY A 289 8.67 10.72 19.22
C GLY A 289 9.86 11.66 19.02
N LEU A 290 10.34 12.30 20.10
CA LEU A 290 11.41 13.31 20.03
C LEU A 290 12.81 12.73 19.77
N LEU A 291 13.09 11.49 20.18
CA LEU A 291 14.47 10.94 20.18
C LEU A 291 14.62 9.51 19.61
N GLN A 292 13.55 8.71 19.45
CA GLN A 292 13.66 7.28 19.11
C GLN A 292 12.67 6.74 18.04
N GLY A 293 12.08 7.61 17.23
CA GLY A 293 11.69 7.21 15.86
C GLY A 293 10.36 6.46 15.66
N THR A 294 9.41 6.52 16.59
CA THR A 294 8.00 6.17 16.32
C THR A 294 7.06 7.13 17.03
N ASP A 295 5.97 7.50 16.36
CA ASP A 295 4.94 8.33 16.98
C ASP A 295 4.00 7.45 17.82
N ALA A 296 3.58 7.97 18.96
CA ALA A 296 2.57 7.33 19.80
C ALA A 296 1.19 7.88 19.44
N TYR A 297 0.22 6.98 19.27
CA TYR A 297 -1.14 7.33 18.91
C TYR A 297 -2.04 7.18 20.12
N TYR A 298 -2.90 8.16 20.36
CA TYR A 298 -3.81 8.16 21.50
C TYR A 298 -5.24 8.36 21.04
N ARG A 299 -6.16 7.78 21.81
CA ARG A 299 -7.59 8.05 21.76
C ARG A 299 -8.09 8.45 23.14
N TRP A 300 -9.01 9.40 23.17
CA TRP A 300 -9.63 9.85 24.42
C TRP A 300 -11.11 10.09 24.24
N ARG A 301 -11.89 9.49 25.13
CA ARG A 301 -13.34 9.65 25.17
C ARG A 301 -13.68 10.93 25.92
N CYS A 302 -14.55 11.73 25.33
CA CYS A 302 -15.04 12.95 25.94
C CYS A 302 -16.55 13.11 25.68
N ARG A 303 -17.23 13.83 26.56
CA ARG A 303 -18.63 14.21 26.37
C ARG A 303 -18.74 15.68 26.06
N VAL A 304 -19.56 16.02 25.06
CA VAL A 304 -19.87 17.42 24.74
C VAL A 304 -20.66 18.03 25.89
N ARG A 305 -20.06 19.01 26.57
CA ARG A 305 -20.72 19.75 27.66
C ARG A 305 -21.49 20.95 27.11
N LYS A 306 -20.89 21.68 26.18
CA LYS A 306 -21.49 22.88 25.58
C LYS A 306 -21.06 23.00 24.13
N CYS A 307 -22.00 23.27 23.24
CA CYS A 307 -21.75 23.51 21.83
C CYS A 307 -22.05 24.98 21.50
N GLY A 308 -21.03 25.82 21.43
CA GLY A 308 -21.12 27.22 21.02
C GLY A 308 -20.92 27.40 19.51
N LEU A 309 -21.13 28.62 19.01
CA LEU A 309 -21.01 28.93 17.58
C LEU A 309 -19.59 28.74 17.02
N GLU A 310 -18.57 29.02 17.83
CA GLU A 310 -17.15 28.96 17.43
C GLU A 310 -16.34 27.95 18.25
N THR A 311 -16.90 27.49 19.37
CA THR A 311 -16.19 26.67 20.35
C THR A 311 -17.06 25.55 20.86
N VAL A 312 -16.48 24.35 20.94
CA VAL A 312 -17.09 23.20 21.60
C VAL A 312 -16.29 22.89 22.86
N THR A 313 -16.98 22.78 23.99
CA THR A 313 -16.38 22.42 25.27
C THR A 313 -16.68 20.97 25.58
N LEU A 314 -15.63 20.20 25.83
CA LEU A 314 -15.68 18.78 26.11
C LEU A 314 -15.21 18.50 27.54
N ARG A 315 -15.82 17.48 28.16
CA ARG A 315 -15.40 16.93 29.45
C ARG A 315 -14.84 15.52 29.24
N PRO A 316 -13.69 15.18 29.85
CA PRO A 316 -13.14 13.81 29.83
C PRO A 316 -14.12 12.75 30.32
N VAL A 317 -14.09 11.57 29.70
CA VAL A 317 -14.85 10.38 30.10
C VAL A 317 -13.90 9.19 30.11
N GLY A 318 -13.36 8.86 31.27
CA GLY A 318 -12.36 7.79 31.42
C GLY A 318 -10.95 8.18 30.98
N PRO A 319 -10.00 7.23 31.07
CA PRO A 319 -8.58 7.50 30.82
C PRO A 319 -8.29 7.70 29.33
N ILE A 320 -7.16 8.37 29.06
CA ILE A 320 -6.56 8.40 27.73
C ILE A 320 -5.98 7.02 27.43
N GLN A 321 -6.26 6.50 26.25
CA GLN A 321 -5.76 5.21 25.80
C GLN A 321 -4.71 5.39 24.70
N LYS A 322 -3.57 4.73 24.83
CA LYS A 322 -2.52 4.58 23.83
C LYS A 322 -2.87 3.42 22.89
N GLN A 323 -2.55 3.55 21.61
CA GLN A 323 -2.58 2.44 20.66
C GLN A 323 -1.60 1.36 21.10
N THR A 324 -2.11 0.16 21.34
CA THR A 324 -1.31 -1.03 21.65
C THR A 324 -0.96 -1.81 20.39
N GLY A 325 -0.05 -2.76 20.53
CA GLY A 325 0.29 -3.75 19.51
C GLY A 325 1.70 -3.56 18.96
N LEU A 326 2.19 -4.56 18.24
CA LEU A 326 3.54 -4.52 17.68
C LEU A 326 3.59 -3.56 16.48
N PRO A 327 4.45 -2.51 16.47
CA PRO A 327 4.62 -1.68 15.30
C PRO A 327 5.16 -2.49 14.11
N ALA A 328 4.45 -2.47 12.99
CA ALA A 328 4.81 -3.18 11.78
C ALA A 328 5.05 -2.22 10.62
N VAL A 329 6.09 -2.51 9.82
CA VAL A 329 6.40 -1.72 8.64
C VAL A 329 5.61 -2.25 7.45
N VAL A 330 4.77 -1.41 6.86
CA VAL A 330 4.09 -1.71 5.60
C VAL A 330 5.09 -1.59 4.46
N ARG A 331 5.27 -2.67 3.72
CA ARG A 331 6.12 -2.73 2.53
C ARG A 331 5.38 -2.25 1.29
N ASP A 332 4.20 -2.81 1.08
CA ASP A 332 3.29 -2.48 -0.01
C ASP A 332 1.85 -2.81 0.38
N PHE A 333 0.88 -2.31 -0.37
CA PHE A 333 -0.53 -2.61 -0.13
C PHE A 333 -1.35 -2.64 -1.42
N CYS A 334 -2.47 -3.36 -1.40
CA CYS A 334 -3.55 -3.21 -2.36
C CYS A 334 -4.91 -3.15 -1.64
N VAL A 335 -5.97 -3.08 -2.44
CA VAL A 335 -7.36 -3.02 -1.97
C VAL A 335 -7.74 -4.17 -1.02
N ASN A 336 -7.13 -5.35 -1.20
CA ASN A 336 -7.51 -6.58 -0.51
C ASN A 336 -6.43 -7.11 0.44
N GLY A 337 -5.36 -6.35 0.68
CA GLY A 337 -4.33 -6.82 1.59
C GLY A 337 -3.05 -6.01 1.58
N VAL A 338 -2.23 -6.24 2.60
CA VAL A 338 -0.99 -5.52 2.87
C VAL A 338 0.18 -6.50 2.89
N GLY A 339 1.36 -6.04 2.46
CA GLY A 339 2.62 -6.73 2.67
C GLY A 339 3.32 -6.08 3.86
N LEU A 340 3.54 -6.84 4.93
CA LEU A 340 4.29 -6.41 6.10
C LEU A 340 5.75 -6.84 5.95
N GLN A 341 6.68 -5.95 6.22
CA GLN A 341 8.08 -6.31 6.31
C GLN A 341 8.29 -7.20 7.54
N ASN A 342 8.93 -8.34 7.33
CA ASN A 342 9.17 -9.27 8.42
C ASN A 342 10.35 -8.81 9.29
N SER A 343 10.31 -9.13 10.58
CA SER A 343 11.35 -8.84 11.55
C SER A 343 11.42 -9.97 12.60
N PRO A 344 12.56 -10.17 13.29
CA PRO A 344 12.64 -11.22 14.32
C PRO A 344 11.61 -11.01 15.43
N LEU A 345 11.33 -9.76 15.79
CA LEU A 345 10.33 -9.42 16.80
C LEU A 345 8.92 -9.79 16.36
N LEU A 346 8.59 -9.62 15.08
CA LEU A 346 7.30 -10.05 14.52
C LEU A 346 7.20 -11.59 14.48
N GLU A 347 8.28 -12.27 14.11
CA GLU A 347 8.35 -13.74 14.14
C GLU A 347 8.09 -14.27 15.57
N SER A 348 8.86 -13.80 16.56
CA SER A 348 8.70 -14.19 17.96
C SER A 348 7.29 -13.89 18.49
N TYR A 349 6.74 -12.72 18.19
CA TYR A 349 5.40 -12.34 18.64
C TYR A 349 4.30 -13.25 18.07
N LEU A 350 4.39 -13.62 16.78
CA LEU A 350 3.40 -14.50 16.14
C LEU A 350 3.55 -15.98 16.52
N MET A 351 4.73 -16.38 16.99
CA MET A 351 5.03 -17.73 17.43
C MET A 351 4.74 -17.95 18.93
N LYS A 352 4.57 -16.90 19.74
CA LYS A 352 4.12 -16.99 21.15
C LYS A 352 4.88 -18.03 21.97
N ASP A 353 6.20 -17.88 22.03
CA ASP A 353 7.12 -18.76 22.76
C ASP A 353 7.32 -20.18 22.17
N GLU A 354 6.70 -20.51 21.03
CA GLU A 354 7.06 -21.68 20.25
C GLU A 354 8.46 -21.53 19.64
N ALA A 355 9.15 -22.66 19.46
CA ALA A 355 10.44 -22.67 18.77
C ALA A 355 10.27 -22.16 17.34
N ILE A 356 11.01 -21.10 16.98
CA ILE A 356 11.03 -20.54 15.63
C ILE A 356 11.83 -21.51 14.74
N PRO A 357 11.24 -22.05 13.66
CA PRO A 357 11.99 -22.90 12.72
C PRO A 357 13.13 -22.11 12.06
N ASP A 358 14.29 -22.76 11.91
CA ASP A 358 15.43 -22.19 11.18
C ASP A 358 15.17 -22.13 9.67
N ASP A 359 14.37 -23.07 9.13
CA ASP A 359 13.98 -23.09 7.73
C ASP A 359 12.87 -22.06 7.44
N PRO A 360 13.10 -21.09 6.52
CA PRO A 360 12.12 -20.05 6.24
C PRO A 360 10.83 -20.56 5.58
N ASP A 361 10.87 -21.70 4.88
CA ASP A 361 9.68 -22.32 4.29
C ASP A 361 8.81 -22.99 5.37
N GLU A 362 9.42 -23.73 6.31
CA GLU A 362 8.74 -24.25 7.50
C GLU A 362 8.13 -23.14 8.36
N LEU A 363 8.90 -22.08 8.67
CA LEU A 363 8.40 -20.92 9.39
C LEU A 363 7.19 -20.30 8.68
N LEU A 364 7.27 -20.14 7.36
CA LEU A 364 6.14 -19.62 6.60
C LEU A 364 4.92 -20.54 6.71
N ALA A 365 5.10 -21.85 6.62
CA ALA A 365 4.00 -22.81 6.73
C ALA A 365 3.27 -22.70 8.08
N VAL A 366 3.98 -22.44 9.18
CA VAL A 366 3.37 -22.23 10.51
C VAL A 366 2.66 -20.88 10.59
N LEU A 367 3.19 -19.84 9.96
CA LEU A 367 2.60 -18.50 9.98
C LEU A 367 1.39 -18.37 9.06
N MET A 368 1.29 -19.18 8.00
CA MET A 368 0.14 -19.22 7.10
C MET A 368 -1.15 -19.50 7.88
N GLY A 369 -2.20 -18.73 7.60
CA GLY A 369 -3.48 -18.86 8.30
C GLY A 369 -3.58 -18.11 9.63
N LYS A 370 -2.47 -17.62 10.19
CA LYS A 370 -2.54 -16.83 11.44
C LYS A 370 -3.31 -15.52 11.21
N GLY A 371 -4.21 -15.24 12.14
CA GLY A 371 -5.03 -14.03 12.14
C GLY A 371 -4.29 -12.84 12.73
N LEU A 372 -4.54 -11.67 12.17
CA LEU A 372 -3.94 -10.41 12.61
C LEU A 372 -4.99 -9.30 12.61
N VAL A 373 -5.16 -8.59 13.72
CA VAL A 373 -5.78 -7.26 13.70
C VAL A 373 -4.70 -6.25 13.36
N MET A 374 -4.96 -5.44 12.34
CA MET A 374 -4.06 -4.36 11.91
C MET A 374 -4.74 -3.02 12.17
N HIS A 375 -4.14 -2.22 13.04
CA HIS A 375 -4.57 -0.85 13.35
C HIS A 375 -3.81 0.13 12.46
N PHE A 376 -4.48 0.66 11.44
CA PHE A 376 -3.90 1.61 10.50
C PHE A 376 -4.08 3.04 11.01
N HIS A 377 -2.98 3.79 11.03
CA HIS A 377 -2.94 5.23 11.28
C HIS A 377 -2.38 5.94 10.04
N PRO A 378 -3.24 6.48 9.15
CA PRO A 378 -2.80 7.14 7.93
C PRO A 378 -2.11 8.47 8.21
N ARG A 379 -0.95 8.68 7.58
CA ARG A 379 -0.26 9.97 7.52
C ARG A 379 -0.40 10.53 6.11
N LEU A 380 -1.08 11.67 6.02
CA LEU A 380 -1.46 12.30 4.76
C LEU A 380 -0.74 13.64 4.62
N TYR A 381 -0.02 13.84 3.51
CA TYR A 381 0.64 15.09 3.18
C TYR A 381 0.35 15.50 1.73
N PHE A 382 -0.67 16.33 1.53
CA PHE A 382 -1.14 16.74 0.21
C PHE A 382 -1.17 18.26 0.11
N PRO A 383 -0.02 18.92 -0.16
CA PRO A 383 0.07 20.37 -0.20
C PRO A 383 -0.47 20.96 -1.52
N GLY A 384 -1.03 22.18 -1.44
CA GLY A 384 -1.45 22.96 -2.61
C GLY A 384 -2.43 22.21 -3.51
N ASP A 385 -2.18 22.20 -4.81
CA ASP A 385 -3.05 21.56 -5.81
C ASP A 385 -3.28 20.06 -5.57
N ALA A 386 -2.39 19.38 -4.82
CA ALA A 386 -2.53 17.96 -4.53
C ALA A 386 -3.65 17.66 -3.51
N GLU A 387 -4.12 18.67 -2.77
CA GLU A 387 -5.12 18.52 -1.71
C GLU A 387 -6.43 17.89 -2.23
N ILE A 388 -6.81 18.16 -3.48
CA ILE A 388 -8.01 17.57 -4.11
C ILE A 388 -7.93 16.04 -4.22
N HIS A 389 -6.73 15.47 -4.17
CA HIS A 389 -6.47 14.03 -4.22
C HIS A 389 -6.25 13.43 -2.83
N LYS A 390 -6.46 14.18 -1.74
CA LYS A 390 -6.36 13.65 -0.38
C LYS A 390 -7.50 12.64 -0.14
N PRO A 391 -7.19 11.39 0.28
CA PRO A 391 -8.22 10.39 0.54
C PRO A 391 -9.09 10.80 1.73
N LYS A 392 -10.40 10.56 1.61
CA LYS A 392 -11.37 10.80 2.69
C LYS A 392 -11.52 9.55 3.56
N ILE A 393 -10.60 9.40 4.50
CA ILE A 393 -10.52 8.25 5.42
C ILE A 393 -10.36 8.74 6.87
N PRO A 394 -10.81 7.96 7.86
CA PRO A 394 -10.64 8.33 9.26
C PRO A 394 -9.15 8.33 9.67
N ALA A 395 -8.81 9.07 10.73
CA ALA A 395 -7.44 9.11 11.27
C ALA A 395 -6.92 7.76 11.81
N ALA A 396 -7.83 6.83 12.12
CA ALA A 396 -7.46 5.47 12.46
C ALA A 396 -8.60 4.52 12.09
N PHE A 397 -8.25 3.32 11.62
CA PHE A 397 -9.20 2.23 11.39
C PHE A 397 -8.51 0.88 11.54
N SER A 398 -9.29 -0.15 11.89
CA SER A 398 -8.78 -1.51 12.10
C SER A 398 -9.31 -2.44 11.02
N ILE A 399 -8.52 -3.40 10.59
CA ILE A 399 -8.94 -4.48 9.69
C ILE A 399 -8.42 -5.80 10.24
N LEU A 400 -9.27 -6.81 10.26
CA LEU A 400 -8.88 -8.18 10.57
C LEU A 400 -8.47 -8.90 9.28
N GLY A 401 -7.26 -9.42 9.27
CA GLY A 401 -6.67 -10.14 8.15
C GLY A 401 -6.07 -11.47 8.55
N GLU A 402 -5.55 -12.17 7.54
CA GLU A 402 -4.93 -13.48 7.68
C GLU A 402 -3.64 -13.53 6.84
N VAL A 403 -2.59 -14.11 7.40
CA VAL A 403 -1.35 -14.39 6.66
C VAL A 403 -1.65 -15.38 5.55
N SER A 404 -1.46 -14.95 4.31
CA SER A 404 -1.89 -15.68 3.10
C SER A 404 -0.76 -15.99 2.13
N ARG A 405 0.44 -15.45 2.39
CA ARG A 405 1.65 -15.70 1.61
C ARG A 405 2.86 -15.14 2.35
N GLY A 406 4.04 -15.64 2.01
CA GLY A 406 5.32 -15.08 2.40
C GLY A 406 6.20 -14.79 1.19
N ARG A 407 7.19 -13.93 1.36
CA ARG A 407 8.30 -13.79 0.41
C ARG A 407 9.59 -14.11 1.13
N ILE A 408 10.28 -15.13 0.65
CA ILE A 408 11.61 -15.50 1.11
C ILE A 408 12.64 -14.77 0.25
N ASP A 409 13.61 -14.13 0.90
CA ASP A 409 14.76 -13.53 0.24
C ASP A 409 15.92 -14.52 0.26
N THR A 410 16.29 -15.02 -0.91
CA THR A 410 17.35 -16.02 -1.10
C THR A 410 18.71 -15.37 -1.34
N SER A 411 18.86 -14.06 -1.14
CA SER A 411 20.14 -13.38 -1.30
C SER A 411 21.16 -13.65 -0.19
N LYS A 412 20.75 -14.37 0.86
CA LYS A 412 21.58 -14.79 2.01
C LYS A 412 21.64 -16.33 2.03
N ASP A 413 22.71 -16.89 2.58
CA ASP A 413 23.08 -18.30 2.45
C ASP A 413 21.98 -19.32 2.80
N GLN A 414 21.12 -19.03 3.79
CA GLN A 414 20.00 -19.90 4.21
C GLN A 414 18.62 -19.42 3.77
N GLY A 415 18.54 -18.30 3.03
CA GLY A 415 17.28 -17.60 2.79
C GLY A 415 16.69 -17.01 4.08
N ARG A 416 15.83 -15.99 3.95
CA ARG A 416 15.08 -15.47 5.11
C ARG A 416 13.69 -15.05 4.70
N LEU A 417 12.69 -15.35 5.51
CA LEU A 417 11.36 -14.79 5.34
C LEU A 417 11.44 -13.26 5.47
N ALA A 418 11.25 -12.54 4.36
CA ALA A 418 11.47 -11.10 4.29
C ALA A 418 10.17 -10.30 4.37
N CYS A 419 9.03 -10.91 4.05
CA CYS A 419 7.73 -10.24 4.05
C CYS A 419 6.59 -11.24 4.25
N LEU A 420 5.59 -10.81 5.03
CA LEU A 420 4.32 -11.49 5.22
C LEU A 420 3.22 -10.75 4.44
N GLY A 421 2.54 -11.47 3.55
CA GLY A 421 1.38 -10.94 2.83
C GLY A 421 0.10 -11.28 3.57
N VAL A 422 -0.55 -10.26 4.12
CA VAL A 422 -1.80 -10.38 4.86
C VAL A 422 -2.97 -10.03 3.94
N SER A 423 -3.92 -10.95 3.81
CA SER A 423 -5.18 -10.71 3.08
C SER A 423 -6.24 -10.20 4.04
N PHE A 424 -6.98 -9.18 3.64
CA PHE A 424 -8.07 -8.65 4.46
C PHE A 424 -9.25 -9.64 4.45
N ARG A 425 -9.81 -9.89 5.64
CA ARG A 425 -10.87 -10.88 5.83
C ARG A 425 -12.14 -10.28 6.42
N HIS A 426 -12.03 -9.37 7.38
CA HIS A 426 -13.20 -8.81 8.04
C HIS A 426 -13.04 -7.30 8.33
N ASP A 427 -14.15 -6.59 8.23
CA ASP A 427 -14.29 -5.19 8.63
C ASP A 427 -15.01 -5.09 10.00
N PRO A 428 -14.69 -4.10 10.83
CA PRO A 428 -15.38 -3.87 12.09
C PRO A 428 -16.80 -3.34 11.83
N VAL A 429 -17.79 -3.86 12.57
CA VAL A 429 -19.20 -3.43 12.42
C VAL A 429 -19.85 -2.97 13.72
N ASP A 430 -19.29 -3.30 14.87
CA ASP A 430 -19.78 -2.83 16.15
C ASP A 430 -18.61 -2.54 17.09
N PHE A 431 -18.81 -1.57 17.96
CA PHE A 431 -17.83 -1.11 18.93
C PHE A 431 -18.44 -1.12 20.33
N ASN A 432 -17.64 -1.49 21.33
CA ASN A 432 -18.03 -1.33 22.71
C ASN A 432 -18.19 0.17 23.01
N SER A 433 -19.36 0.61 23.49
CA SER A 433 -19.61 2.04 23.75
C SER A 433 -18.74 2.64 24.87
N GLU A 434 -18.13 1.80 25.71
CA GLU A 434 -17.25 2.17 26.81
C GLU A 434 -15.77 2.08 26.43
N THR A 435 -15.31 0.96 25.91
CA THR A 435 -13.88 0.80 25.59
C THR A 435 -13.53 1.24 24.18
N LEU A 436 -14.53 1.31 23.28
CA LEU A 436 -14.38 1.52 21.83
C LEU A 436 -13.57 0.43 21.14
N ASP A 437 -13.49 -0.74 21.76
CA ASP A 437 -12.92 -1.93 21.14
C ASP A 437 -13.94 -2.55 20.21
N VAL A 438 -13.46 -3.20 19.15
CA VAL A 438 -14.34 -3.85 18.17
C VAL A 438 -14.99 -5.06 18.83
N THR A 439 -16.33 -5.07 18.88
CA THR A 439 -17.11 -6.16 19.48
C THR A 439 -17.61 -7.14 18.44
N ALA A 440 -17.76 -6.72 17.18
CA ALA A 440 -18.19 -7.58 16.09
C ALA A 440 -17.50 -7.25 14.76
N TRP A 441 -17.29 -8.28 13.95
CA TRP A 441 -16.60 -8.23 12.66
C TRP A 441 -17.49 -8.84 11.57
N GLU A 442 -17.55 -8.20 10.40
CA GLU A 442 -18.24 -8.74 9.22
C GLU A 442 -17.25 -9.22 8.15
N PRO A 443 -17.51 -10.36 7.48
CA PRO A 443 -16.63 -10.86 6.45
C PRO A 443 -16.67 -9.97 5.20
N LEU A 444 -15.48 -9.67 4.68
CA LEU A 444 -15.25 -9.15 3.34
C LEU A 444 -15.54 -10.27 2.33
N ARG A 445 -16.82 -10.45 1.96
CA ARG A 445 -17.24 -11.48 0.99
C ARG A 445 -16.58 -11.23 -0.37
N GLY A 446 -16.28 -12.29 -1.14
CA GLY A 446 -15.31 -12.37 -2.26
C GLY A 446 -15.30 -11.33 -3.42
N LEU A 447 -16.11 -10.27 -3.36
CA LEU A 447 -16.06 -9.09 -4.25
C LEU A 447 -16.07 -7.74 -3.51
N ARG A 448 -16.30 -7.73 -2.18
CA ARG A 448 -16.26 -6.53 -1.35
C ARG A 448 -14.80 -6.20 -1.02
N GLU A 449 -14.33 -5.16 -1.68
CA GLU A 449 -13.14 -4.40 -1.35
C GLU A 449 -13.32 -3.68 -0.01
N ASN A 450 -12.28 -3.58 0.82
CA ASN A 450 -12.34 -2.72 2.00
C ASN A 450 -12.57 -1.26 1.57
N ALA A 451 -13.55 -0.60 2.17
CA ALA A 451 -13.99 0.74 1.74
C ALA A 451 -12.88 1.79 1.85
N HIS A 452 -12.09 1.76 2.92
CA HIS A 452 -10.98 2.70 3.12
C HIS A 452 -9.87 2.49 2.10
N PHE A 453 -9.46 1.24 1.87
CA PHE A 453 -8.44 0.94 0.86
C PHE A 453 -8.92 1.22 -0.55
N LYS A 454 -10.21 1.03 -0.85
CA LYS A 454 -10.80 1.45 -2.12
C LYS A 454 -10.70 2.96 -2.32
N GLU A 455 -11.02 3.74 -1.30
CA GLU A 455 -10.90 5.21 -1.33
C GLU A 455 -9.45 5.65 -1.51
N ILE A 456 -8.53 5.03 -0.76
CA ILE A 456 -7.09 5.28 -0.89
C ILE A 456 -6.62 5.00 -2.31
N HIS A 457 -7.02 3.86 -2.88
CA HIS A 457 -6.66 3.52 -4.26
C HIS A 457 -7.19 4.53 -5.28
N ARG A 458 -8.45 4.95 -5.13
CA ARG A 458 -9.06 5.97 -5.98
C ARG A 458 -8.26 7.28 -5.91
N ALA A 459 -7.99 7.75 -4.69
CA ALA A 459 -7.26 8.98 -4.42
C ALA A 459 -5.83 8.94 -4.98
N LEU A 460 -5.08 7.88 -4.70
CA LEU A 460 -3.69 7.72 -5.14
C LEU A 460 -3.57 7.52 -6.66
N ASN A 461 -4.51 6.84 -7.30
CA ASN A 461 -4.53 6.76 -8.76
C ASN A 461 -4.76 8.15 -9.39
N GLY A 462 -5.66 8.96 -8.81
CA GLY A 462 -5.88 10.34 -9.22
C GLY A 462 -4.63 11.20 -9.03
N LEU A 463 -3.98 11.10 -7.86
CA LEU A 463 -2.72 11.79 -7.58
C LEU A 463 -1.63 11.42 -8.59
N LEU A 464 -1.45 10.13 -8.89
CA LEU A 464 -0.40 9.71 -9.82
C LEU A 464 -0.66 10.21 -11.24
N ALA A 465 -1.91 10.20 -11.71
CA ALA A 465 -2.26 10.77 -13.01
C ALA A 465 -2.02 12.30 -13.06
N PHE A 466 -2.31 13.00 -11.96
CA PHE A 466 -2.03 14.42 -11.83
C PHE A 466 -0.53 14.74 -11.87
N LEU A 467 0.29 13.96 -11.16
CA LEU A 467 1.74 14.14 -11.14
C LEU A 467 2.38 13.82 -12.50
N GLU A 468 1.87 12.83 -13.24
CA GLU A 468 2.34 12.51 -14.59
C GLU A 468 2.07 13.63 -15.60
N ASN A 469 0.94 14.34 -15.48
CA ASN A 469 0.60 15.45 -16.39
C ASN A 469 1.36 16.75 -16.09
N LYS A 470 2.06 16.85 -14.95
CA LYS A 470 2.92 17.99 -14.61
C LYS A 470 4.35 17.86 -15.15
N HIS A 471 4.70 16.69 -15.69
CA HIS A 471 5.97 16.40 -16.36
C HIS A 471 5.77 16.25 -17.86
#